data_AF-A0A0G4IQ42-F1
#
_entry.id   AF-A0A0G4IQ42-F1
#
_cell.length_a   1.000
_cell.length_b   1.000
_cell.length_c   1.000
_cell.angle_alpha   90.00
_cell.angle_beta   90.00
_cell.angle_gamma   90.00
#
_symmetry.space_group_name_H-M   'P 1'
#
loop_
_entity.id
_entity.type
_entity.pdbx_description
1 polymer ?
#
loop_
_entity_poly.entity_id
_entity_poly.type
_entity_poly.pdbx_seq_one_letter_code
_entity_poly.pdbx_strand_id
1 'polypeptide(L)'
;MSTVKAIRWAIPTDVQAGVGDAGLLTPGHVSSWREKGYALVQGLLPDDLVTACREEAIQALQTHDAEDFGSGGKLEFPTCLGRCDEIPLHPNLIRAAAQLLGTVVTDLRLIQSDIWPKRGVECSKVGGQSNNDQRMHCDYGNNTLLHPPGWYEPECVAMIVYLSDVDDCGGGTAVSPRRGSDDPAYEYPLVAMPGYGGIPFVNDRTACEQYLAEHHPDYFQLRQGLYERELHVKFRMGTVLLYRHDVWHRGTPVKPGALRVVANLGYKRADAHWVSVWNRGWAKNMYWYSTPIMEKIVANASVEQRALLGIPPPGHRYWTPTTINAAVARYGVFGFDPAPYIATLPPGSASSSKAPRPQQATVDVSAPRA
;
A
#
# COMPACT_ATOMS: atom_id res chain seq x y z
N MET A 1 24.83 20.82 26.65
CA MET A 1 25.21 19.96 25.50
C MET A 1 24.18 18.86 25.40
N SER A 2 23.22 18.97 24.47
CA SER A 2 22.24 17.91 24.22
C SER A 2 22.97 16.72 23.60
N THR A 3 23.08 15.61 24.32
CA THR A 3 23.53 14.33 23.75
C THR A 3 22.55 13.94 22.66
N VAL A 4 22.99 13.99 21.39
CA VAL A 4 22.23 13.43 20.27
C VAL A 4 22.03 11.95 20.58
N LYS A 5 20.81 11.54 20.95
CA LYS A 5 20.48 10.13 21.16
C LYS A 5 20.78 9.38 19.87
N ALA A 6 21.57 8.31 19.96
CA ALA A 6 21.91 7.49 18.82
C ALA A 6 20.63 6.90 18.19
N ILE A 7 20.56 6.92 16.85
CA ILE A 7 19.46 6.28 16.12
C ILE A 7 19.49 4.78 16.42
N ARG A 8 18.33 4.22 16.76
CA ARG A 8 18.15 2.76 16.83
C ARG A 8 17.52 2.26 15.54
N TRP A 9 18.04 1.17 15.04
CA TRP A 9 17.65 0.62 13.76
C TRP A 9 16.78 -0.63 13.91
N ALA A 10 15.71 -0.72 13.14
CA ALA A 10 15.08 -1.98 12.80
C ALA A 10 15.83 -2.54 11.58
N ILE A 11 16.36 -3.76 11.72
CA ILE A 11 17.13 -4.43 10.67
C ILE A 11 16.21 -5.40 9.92
N PRO A 12 16.17 -5.36 8.58
CA PRO A 12 15.39 -6.31 7.80
C PRO A 12 15.96 -7.72 7.96
N THR A 13 15.08 -8.71 8.03
CA THR A 13 15.45 -10.12 7.96
C THR A 13 14.90 -10.76 6.69
N ASP A 14 15.64 -11.70 6.12
CA ASP A 14 15.25 -12.35 4.88
C ASP A 14 14.02 -13.25 5.08
N VAL A 15 13.21 -13.37 4.02
CA VAL A 15 12.17 -14.39 3.91
C VAL A 15 12.72 -15.81 4.11
N GLN A 16 11.85 -16.75 4.45
CA GLN A 16 12.26 -18.15 4.51
C GLN A 16 12.70 -18.61 3.11
N ALA A 17 13.91 -19.19 2.99
CA ALA A 17 14.34 -19.83 1.76
C ALA A 17 13.40 -21.01 1.45
N GLY A 18 12.52 -20.83 0.47
CA GLY A 18 11.61 -21.88 -0.01
C GLY A 18 12.23 -22.67 -1.16
N VAL A 19 11.82 -23.93 -1.30
CA VAL A 19 12.03 -24.69 -2.54
C VAL A 19 10.99 -24.21 -3.56
N GLY A 20 11.42 -23.48 -4.59
CA GLY A 20 10.57 -22.88 -5.63
C GLY A 20 10.14 -21.44 -5.33
N ASP A 21 10.79 -20.48 -5.98
CA ASP A 21 10.47 -19.06 -6.29
C ASP A 21 9.55 -18.16 -5.41
N ALA A 22 9.25 -18.50 -4.16
CA ALA A 22 8.52 -17.59 -3.28
C ALA A 22 8.93 -17.73 -1.81
N GLY A 23 9.75 -16.81 -1.33
CA GLY A 23 9.96 -16.66 0.11
C GLY A 23 8.72 -16.08 0.77
N LEU A 24 8.14 -16.83 1.71
CA LEU A 24 7.03 -16.37 2.55
C LEU A 24 7.56 -15.70 3.83
N LEU A 25 6.68 -15.03 4.57
CA LEU A 25 7.03 -14.49 5.88
C LEU A 25 7.38 -15.65 6.83
N THR A 26 8.50 -15.51 7.54
CA THR A 26 8.89 -16.45 8.60
C THR A 26 7.89 -16.33 9.78
N PRO A 27 7.80 -17.35 10.65
CA PRO A 27 7.04 -17.22 11.91
C PRO A 27 7.47 -16.00 12.75
N GLY A 28 8.76 -15.63 12.71
CA GLY A 28 9.28 -14.44 13.37
C GLY A 28 8.72 -13.12 12.80
N HIS A 29 8.60 -13.03 11.47
CA HIS A 29 7.96 -11.87 10.82
C HIS A 29 6.49 -11.76 11.23
N VAL A 30 5.74 -12.86 11.18
CA VAL A 30 4.32 -12.89 11.55
C VAL A 30 4.15 -12.50 13.03
N SER A 31 4.95 -13.08 13.93
CA SER A 31 4.92 -12.74 15.36
C SER A 31 5.29 -11.27 15.61
N SER A 32 6.30 -10.74 14.93
CA SER A 32 6.64 -9.31 15.04
C SER A 32 5.48 -8.42 14.62
N TRP A 33 4.84 -8.71 13.49
CA TRP A 33 3.72 -7.90 13.02
C TRP A 33 2.50 -8.01 13.94
N ARG A 34 2.19 -9.23 14.41
CA ARG A 34 1.05 -9.48 15.30
C ARG A 34 1.23 -8.86 16.69
N GLU A 35 2.40 -9.00 17.30
CA GLU A 35 2.62 -8.53 18.67
C GLU A 35 3.08 -7.07 18.74
N LYS A 36 3.87 -6.61 17.75
CA LYS A 36 4.53 -5.31 17.78
C LYS A 36 4.00 -4.31 16.76
N GLY A 37 3.19 -4.75 15.80
CA GLY A 37 2.53 -3.92 14.80
C GLY A 37 3.31 -3.70 13.51
N TYR A 38 4.49 -4.31 13.37
CA TYR A 38 5.28 -4.25 12.13
C TYR A 38 6.18 -5.49 11.91
N ALA A 39 6.54 -5.73 10.66
CA ALA A 39 7.62 -6.61 10.24
C ALA A 39 8.45 -5.91 9.16
N LEU A 40 9.76 -6.14 9.17
CA LEU A 40 10.68 -5.55 8.20
C LEU A 40 11.42 -6.68 7.48
N VAL A 41 11.22 -6.77 6.17
CA VAL A 41 11.52 -7.99 5.42
C VAL A 41 12.31 -7.66 4.17
N GLN A 42 13.28 -8.51 3.85
CA GLN A 42 14.00 -8.49 2.58
C GLN A 42 13.68 -9.75 1.77
N GLY A 43 13.66 -9.62 0.44
CA GLY A 43 13.52 -10.77 -0.48
C GLY A 43 12.08 -11.20 -0.77
N LEU A 44 11.08 -10.37 -0.46
CA LEU A 44 9.69 -10.61 -0.91
C LEU A 44 9.51 -10.41 -2.42
N LEU A 45 10.34 -9.56 -3.03
CA LEU A 45 10.31 -9.23 -4.45
C LEU A 45 11.64 -9.60 -5.10
N PRO A 46 11.63 -10.05 -6.37
CA PRO A 46 12.84 -10.21 -7.16
C PRO A 46 13.61 -8.89 -7.34
N ASP A 47 14.94 -8.95 -7.24
CA ASP A 47 15.81 -7.76 -7.34
C ASP A 47 15.71 -7.06 -8.71
N ASP A 48 15.49 -7.82 -9.78
CA ASP A 48 15.31 -7.30 -11.15
C ASP A 48 13.99 -6.52 -11.30
N LEU A 49 12.90 -7.01 -10.70
CA LEU A 49 11.62 -6.31 -10.65
C LEU A 49 11.74 -4.99 -9.89
N VAL A 50 12.37 -5.01 -8.71
CA VAL A 50 12.58 -3.81 -7.89
C VAL A 50 13.44 -2.78 -8.63
N THR A 51 14.50 -3.23 -9.29
CA THR A 51 15.41 -2.35 -10.05
C THR A 51 14.68 -1.69 -11.22
N ALA A 52 13.97 -2.47 -12.04
CA ALA A 52 13.25 -1.93 -13.19
C ALA A 52 12.09 -1.00 -12.75
N CYS A 53 11.37 -1.34 -11.67
CA CYS A 53 10.35 -0.46 -11.09
C CYS A 53 10.95 0.88 -10.63
N ARG A 54 12.13 0.87 -9.98
CA ARG A 54 12.83 2.10 -9.60
C ARG A 54 13.17 2.96 -10.82
N GLU A 55 13.68 2.35 -11.89
CA GLU A 55 14.08 3.06 -13.11
C GLU A 55 12.87 3.74 -13.77
N GLU A 56 11.77 3.00 -13.96
CA GLU A 56 10.51 3.54 -14.50
C GLU A 56 9.96 4.68 -13.62
N ALA A 57 9.95 4.49 -12.30
CA ALA A 57 9.49 5.49 -11.34
C ALA A 57 10.34 6.77 -11.40
N ILE A 58 11.67 6.66 -11.42
CA ILE A 58 12.57 7.83 -11.51
C ILE A 58 12.35 8.57 -12.83
N GLN A 59 12.23 7.85 -13.94
CA GLN A 59 11.97 8.47 -15.24
C GLN A 59 10.63 9.22 -15.24
N ALA A 60 9.57 8.62 -14.70
CA ALA A 60 8.27 9.28 -14.58
C ALA A 60 8.34 10.51 -13.67
N LEU A 61 9.09 10.46 -12.58
CA LEU A 61 9.25 11.59 -11.65
C LEU A 61 10.06 12.77 -12.23
N GLN A 62 10.79 12.58 -13.33
CA GLN A 62 11.45 13.70 -14.03
C GLN A 62 10.45 14.57 -14.81
N THR A 63 9.33 13.99 -15.25
CA THR A 63 8.31 14.67 -16.05
C THR A 63 7.12 15.15 -15.22
N HIS A 64 7.07 14.77 -13.95
CA HIS A 64 5.98 15.11 -13.04
C HIS A 64 6.48 15.95 -11.87
N ASP A 65 5.80 17.08 -11.65
CA ASP A 65 5.93 17.87 -10.42
C ASP A 65 5.23 17.14 -9.26
N ALA A 66 5.90 16.13 -8.71
CA ALA A 66 5.52 15.39 -7.51
C ALA A 66 6.61 15.61 -6.47
N GLU A 67 6.37 16.52 -5.53
CA GLU A 67 7.45 17.05 -4.68
C GLU A 67 7.56 16.40 -3.30
N ASP A 68 6.47 15.94 -2.66
CA ASP A 68 6.55 15.56 -1.23
C ASP A 68 5.43 14.66 -0.67
N PHE A 69 4.17 14.80 -1.12
CA PHE A 69 3.03 14.05 -0.57
C PHE A 69 2.27 13.26 -1.64
N GLY A 70 2.63 12.00 -1.78
CA GLY A 70 2.12 11.14 -2.84
C GLY A 70 2.44 11.64 -4.24
N SER A 71 1.78 11.06 -5.24
CA SER A 71 1.93 11.49 -6.63
C SER A 71 0.83 12.46 -7.09
N GLY A 72 -0.08 12.88 -6.20
CA GLY A 72 -1.27 13.64 -6.57
C GLY A 72 -2.22 12.89 -7.52
N GLY A 73 -2.14 11.56 -7.54
CA GLY A 73 -2.90 10.70 -8.45
C GLY A 73 -2.14 10.28 -9.71
N LYS A 74 -0.92 10.78 -9.95
CA LYS A 74 -0.18 10.59 -11.22
C LYS A 74 0.50 9.23 -11.32
N LEU A 75 0.87 8.64 -10.19
CA LEU A 75 1.52 7.34 -10.07
C LEU A 75 0.71 6.40 -9.15
N GLU A 76 -0.61 6.63 -9.06
CA GLU A 76 -1.53 5.67 -8.48
C GLU A 76 -1.72 4.50 -9.42
N PHE A 77 -1.83 3.29 -8.88
CA PHE A 77 -2.11 2.10 -9.68
C PHE A 77 -3.50 2.19 -10.37
N PRO A 78 -3.61 1.76 -11.64
CA PRO A 78 -2.51 1.48 -12.57
C PRO A 78 -1.76 2.75 -12.99
N THR A 79 -0.44 2.73 -12.86
CA THR A 79 0.44 3.87 -13.12
C THR A 79 0.76 4.03 -14.60
N CYS A 80 0.40 3.06 -15.44
CA CYS A 80 0.86 2.94 -16.83
C CYS A 80 2.37 2.70 -16.96
N LEU A 81 3.02 2.26 -15.88
CA LEU A 81 4.43 1.89 -15.86
C LEU A 81 4.49 0.39 -15.59
N GLY A 82 4.96 -0.38 -16.55
CA GLY A 82 4.76 -1.83 -16.59
C GLY A 82 5.24 -2.52 -15.31
N ARG A 83 6.47 -2.26 -14.89
CA ARG A 83 7.08 -2.91 -13.71
C ARG A 83 6.53 -2.36 -12.41
N CYS A 84 6.16 -1.07 -12.36
CA CYS A 84 5.47 -0.51 -11.19
C CYS A 84 4.10 -1.16 -10.96
N ASP A 85 3.36 -1.45 -12.03
CA ASP A 85 2.02 -2.08 -11.97
C ASP A 85 2.07 -3.56 -11.57
N GLU A 86 3.22 -4.22 -11.71
CA GLU A 86 3.44 -5.58 -11.20
C GLU A 86 3.59 -5.65 -9.68
N ILE A 87 4.14 -4.61 -9.04
CA ILE A 87 4.41 -4.58 -7.59
C ILE A 87 3.15 -4.84 -6.75
N PRO A 88 2.05 -4.07 -6.85
CA PRO A 88 0.87 -4.27 -5.98
C PRO A 88 0.17 -5.61 -6.20
N LEU A 89 0.43 -6.27 -7.33
CA LEU A 89 -0.16 -7.55 -7.70
C LEU A 89 0.83 -8.72 -7.56
N HIS A 90 2.03 -8.50 -7.01
CA HIS A 90 3.03 -9.55 -6.91
C HIS A 90 2.61 -10.65 -5.93
N PRO A 91 2.61 -11.95 -6.31
CA PRO A 91 2.09 -13.04 -5.49
C PRO A 91 2.67 -13.10 -4.07
N ASN A 92 3.95 -12.79 -3.88
CA ASN A 92 4.58 -12.84 -2.56
C ASN A 92 4.07 -11.74 -1.60
N LEU A 93 3.81 -10.53 -2.10
CA LEU A 93 3.26 -9.45 -1.27
C LEU A 93 1.82 -9.77 -0.88
N ILE A 94 1.03 -10.27 -1.84
CA ILE A 94 -0.35 -10.65 -1.63
C ILE A 94 -0.45 -11.79 -0.60
N ARG A 95 0.37 -12.83 -0.74
CA ARG A 95 0.43 -13.95 0.20
C ARG A 95 0.93 -13.51 1.57
N ALA A 96 1.88 -12.58 1.64
CA ALA A 96 2.31 -11.99 2.90
C ALA A 96 1.15 -11.25 3.60
N ALA A 97 0.36 -10.45 2.88
CA ALA A 97 -0.85 -9.83 3.44
C ALA A 97 -1.86 -10.87 3.93
N ALA A 98 -2.11 -11.92 3.15
CA ALA A 98 -3.04 -13.00 3.49
C ALA A 98 -2.60 -13.74 4.77
N GLN A 99 -1.31 -14.07 4.86
CA GLN A 99 -0.69 -14.69 6.03
C GLN A 99 -0.80 -13.80 7.26
N LEU A 100 -0.52 -12.49 7.12
CA LEU A 100 -0.63 -11.54 8.22
C LEU A 100 -2.07 -11.35 8.67
N LEU A 101 -3.07 -11.40 7.80
CA LEU A 101 -4.49 -11.24 8.14
C LEU A 101 -5.19 -12.55 8.51
N GLY A 102 -4.51 -13.70 8.34
CA GLY A 102 -5.09 -15.02 8.62
C GLY A 102 -6.27 -15.33 7.69
N THR A 103 -6.16 -14.96 6.41
CA THR A 103 -7.20 -15.16 5.40
C THR A 103 -6.62 -15.69 4.09
N VAL A 104 -7.47 -16.02 3.12
CA VAL A 104 -7.06 -16.41 1.76
C VAL A 104 -6.98 -15.19 0.84
N VAL A 105 -6.19 -15.29 -0.23
CA VAL A 105 -5.97 -14.19 -1.16
C VAL A 105 -7.25 -13.66 -1.80
N THR A 106 -8.20 -14.55 -2.13
CA THR A 106 -9.49 -14.16 -2.71
C THR A 106 -10.36 -13.31 -1.79
N ASP A 107 -10.05 -13.32 -0.49
CA ASP A 107 -10.71 -12.55 0.56
C ASP A 107 -9.90 -11.29 0.94
N LEU A 108 -8.95 -10.88 0.10
CA LEU A 108 -8.24 -9.61 0.22
C LEU A 108 -8.71 -8.61 -0.84
N ARG A 109 -8.54 -7.31 -0.56
CA ARG A 109 -8.69 -6.22 -1.53
C ARG A 109 -7.49 -5.30 -1.45
N LEU A 110 -6.97 -4.90 -2.61
CA LEU A 110 -6.05 -3.76 -2.70
C LEU A 110 -6.85 -2.48 -2.43
N ILE A 111 -6.34 -1.62 -1.56
CA ILE A 111 -6.95 -0.32 -1.21
C ILE A 111 -6.04 0.86 -1.52
N GLN A 112 -4.73 0.62 -1.58
CA GLN A 112 -3.75 1.65 -1.90
C GLN A 112 -2.61 1.04 -2.71
N SER A 113 -2.17 1.74 -3.75
CA SER A 113 -0.90 1.55 -4.43
C SER A 113 -0.52 2.86 -5.12
N ASP A 114 0.56 3.49 -4.67
CA ASP A 114 1.06 4.74 -5.24
C ASP A 114 2.58 4.87 -5.04
N ILE A 115 3.28 5.36 -6.06
CA ILE A 115 4.73 5.61 -6.00
C ILE A 115 4.99 7.01 -5.44
N TRP A 116 5.64 7.07 -4.28
CA TRP A 116 5.84 8.31 -3.53
C TRP A 116 7.31 8.75 -3.56
N PRO A 117 7.62 9.93 -4.13
CA PRO A 117 8.88 10.60 -3.91
C PRO A 117 8.87 11.34 -2.58
N LYS A 118 10.02 11.40 -1.91
CA LYS A 118 10.29 12.35 -0.83
C LYS A 118 11.67 12.96 -1.05
N ARG A 119 11.74 14.29 -1.19
CA ARG A 119 12.98 15.03 -1.41
C ARG A 119 13.50 15.59 -0.10
N GLY A 120 14.81 15.47 0.13
CA GLY A 120 15.45 16.10 1.26
C GLY A 120 15.69 17.58 1.01
N VAL A 121 15.31 18.42 1.97
CA VAL A 121 15.46 19.87 1.91
C VAL A 121 16.56 20.34 2.88
N GLU A 122 17.39 21.30 2.46
CA GLU A 122 18.46 21.86 3.30
C GLU A 122 17.92 22.61 4.52
N CYS A 123 16.85 23.36 4.31
CA CYS A 123 16.12 24.04 5.36
C CYS A 123 14.78 23.32 5.52
N SER A 124 14.44 22.90 6.74
CA SER A 124 13.07 22.51 7.04
C SER A 124 12.19 23.66 6.54
N LYS A 125 11.33 23.46 5.53
CA LYS A 125 10.23 24.39 5.28
C LYS A 125 9.50 24.46 6.61
N VAL A 126 9.72 25.54 7.37
CA VAL A 126 9.19 25.69 8.73
C VAL A 126 7.74 26.07 8.56
N GLY A 127 6.85 25.22 9.05
CA GLY A 127 5.42 25.42 8.94
C GLY A 127 4.69 24.17 9.36
N GLY A 128 3.54 24.34 10.03
CA GLY A 128 2.80 23.21 10.60
C GLY A 128 2.43 22.11 9.61
N GLN A 129 2.46 22.36 8.29
CA GLN A 129 2.14 21.38 7.25
C GLN A 129 3.37 20.67 6.65
N SER A 130 4.58 20.96 7.13
CA SER A 130 5.81 20.38 6.59
C SER A 130 5.81 18.85 6.67
N ASN A 131 6.21 18.19 5.58
CA ASN A 131 6.27 16.73 5.49
C ASN A 131 7.69 16.16 5.74
N ASN A 132 8.67 17.03 5.97
CA ASN A 132 10.07 16.63 6.12
C ASN A 132 10.29 15.74 7.35
N ASP A 133 9.88 16.20 8.52
CA ASP A 133 9.94 15.46 9.79
C ASP A 133 8.51 15.28 10.32
N GLN A 134 7.85 14.18 9.93
CA GLN A 134 6.43 14.01 10.23
C GLN A 134 6.18 13.82 11.73
N ARG A 135 5.03 14.30 12.20
CA ARG A 135 4.45 13.99 13.51
C ARG A 135 4.30 12.47 13.69
N MET A 136 4.41 11.99 14.92
CA MET A 136 4.02 10.60 15.24
C MET A 136 2.51 10.43 15.00
N HIS A 137 2.11 9.40 14.27
CA HIS A 137 0.69 9.13 13.94
C HIS A 137 0.44 7.64 13.70
N CYS A 138 -0.84 7.30 13.57
CA CYS A 138 -1.31 6.03 13.05
C CYS A 138 -2.18 6.33 11.80
N ASP A 139 -2.20 5.42 10.83
CA ASP A 139 -2.86 5.61 9.54
C ASP A 139 -4.35 5.29 9.54
N TYR A 140 -4.90 4.76 10.62
CA TYR A 140 -6.30 4.37 10.60
C TYR A 140 -7.25 5.54 10.34
N GLY A 141 -6.90 6.74 10.83
CA GLY A 141 -7.80 7.88 10.78
C GLY A 141 -7.97 8.50 9.39
N ASN A 142 -7.13 8.14 8.41
CA ASN A 142 -7.38 8.48 7.01
C ASN A 142 -7.82 7.26 6.19
N ASN A 143 -7.66 6.03 6.68
CA ASN A 143 -8.03 4.81 5.96
C ASN A 143 -9.44 4.26 6.29
N THR A 144 -10.01 4.60 7.44
CA THR A 144 -11.34 4.14 7.83
C THR A 144 -12.12 5.24 8.56
N LEU A 145 -13.45 5.19 8.44
CA LEU A 145 -14.37 6.05 9.21
C LEU A 145 -14.57 5.55 10.66
N LEU A 146 -14.09 4.36 10.98
CA LEU A 146 -14.16 3.75 12.29
C LEU A 146 -12.81 3.83 13.02
N HIS A 147 -12.79 3.43 14.28
CA HIS A 147 -11.54 3.16 14.97
C HIS A 147 -11.07 1.72 14.62
N PRO A 148 -9.75 1.44 14.61
CA PRO A 148 -9.21 0.09 14.48
C PRO A 148 -9.94 -0.92 15.36
N PRO A 149 -10.09 -2.18 14.92
CA PRO A 149 -10.58 -3.28 15.75
C PRO A 149 -9.60 -3.57 16.90
N GLY A 150 -9.96 -4.55 17.75
CA GLY A 150 -9.06 -5.02 18.80
C GLY A 150 -7.69 -5.42 18.23
N TRP A 151 -6.62 -5.22 19.01
CA TRP A 151 -5.25 -5.42 18.52
C TRP A 151 -5.01 -6.79 17.87
N TYR A 152 -5.68 -7.85 18.33
CA TYR A 152 -5.50 -9.19 17.78
C TYR A 152 -6.42 -9.53 16.58
N GLU A 153 -7.26 -8.58 16.16
CA GLU A 153 -8.24 -8.73 15.07
C GLU A 153 -7.99 -7.74 13.90
N PRO A 154 -6.76 -7.61 13.36
CA PRO A 154 -6.49 -6.68 12.27
C PRO A 154 -7.28 -7.00 11.00
N GLU A 155 -7.64 -5.94 10.30
CA GLU A 155 -8.38 -6.00 9.04
C GLU A 155 -7.56 -5.52 7.84
N CYS A 156 -6.44 -4.85 8.09
CA CYS A 156 -5.59 -4.22 7.09
C CYS A 156 -4.11 -4.48 7.32
N VAL A 157 -3.35 -4.46 6.23
CA VAL A 157 -1.88 -4.43 6.21
C VAL A 157 -1.48 -3.31 5.27
N ALA A 158 -0.73 -2.33 5.80
CA ALA A 158 -0.01 -1.38 4.97
C ALA A 158 1.39 -1.90 4.67
N MET A 159 1.93 -1.53 3.51
CA MET A 159 3.29 -1.87 3.13
C MET A 159 4.01 -0.66 2.52
N ILE A 160 5.29 -0.51 2.83
CA ILE A 160 6.20 0.38 2.13
C ILE A 160 7.28 -0.48 1.48
N VAL A 161 7.30 -0.52 0.14
CA VAL A 161 8.39 -1.12 -0.63
C VAL A 161 9.42 -0.03 -0.92
N TYR A 162 10.63 -0.17 -0.42
CA TYR A 162 11.69 0.82 -0.63
C TYR A 162 12.35 0.63 -2.00
N LEU A 163 12.38 1.69 -2.80
CA LEU A 163 13.03 1.75 -4.13
C LEU A 163 14.30 2.62 -4.08
N SER A 164 14.92 2.71 -2.90
CA SER A 164 16.13 3.48 -2.63
C SER A 164 16.92 2.81 -1.51
N ASP A 165 18.14 3.26 -1.24
CA ASP A 165 18.94 2.81 -0.09
C ASP A 165 18.99 3.90 0.99
N VAL A 166 18.80 3.51 2.26
CA VAL A 166 18.84 4.43 3.40
C VAL A 166 20.21 5.08 3.57
N ASP A 167 21.29 4.40 3.19
CA ASP A 167 22.63 4.95 3.29
C ASP A 167 22.89 6.05 2.25
N ASP A 168 22.14 6.05 1.16
CA ASP A 168 22.20 7.12 0.15
C ASP A 168 21.29 8.30 0.52
N CYS A 169 20.05 8.02 0.94
CA CYS A 169 19.02 9.06 1.07
C CYS A 169 18.53 9.35 2.50
N GLY A 170 18.86 8.54 3.50
CA GLY A 170 18.23 8.64 4.83
C GLY A 170 16.72 8.37 4.77
N GLY A 171 15.91 9.06 5.56
CA GLY A 171 14.45 9.00 5.45
C GLY A 171 13.82 7.63 5.76
N GLY A 172 14.43 6.83 6.65
CA GLY A 172 13.82 5.60 7.16
C GLY A 172 12.51 5.89 7.87
N THR A 173 11.45 5.15 7.57
CA THR A 173 10.22 5.25 8.37
C THR A 173 10.58 4.87 9.81
N ALA A 174 10.20 5.70 10.77
CA ALA A 174 10.37 5.40 12.18
C ALA A 174 9.08 4.76 12.69
N VAL A 175 9.19 3.55 13.25
CA VAL A 175 8.08 2.81 13.86
C VAL A 175 8.30 2.76 15.37
N SER A 176 7.24 2.88 16.16
CA SER A 176 7.29 2.79 17.62
C SER A 176 6.56 1.54 18.08
N PRO A 177 7.23 0.39 18.20
CA PRO A 177 6.53 -0.89 18.33
C PRO A 177 5.80 -1.05 19.67
N ARG A 178 4.68 -1.78 19.66
CA ARG A 178 3.94 -2.16 20.88
C ARG A 178 4.79 -3.05 21.78
N ARG A 179 4.73 -2.81 23.09
CA ARG A 179 5.48 -3.51 24.15
C ARG A 179 4.54 -4.26 25.09
N GLY A 180 3.98 -5.38 24.61
CA GLY A 180 3.09 -6.22 25.40
C GLY A 180 1.65 -5.71 25.46
N SER A 181 0.80 -6.43 26.22
CA SER A 181 -0.64 -6.13 26.29
C SER A 181 -0.95 -4.78 26.93
N ASP A 182 -0.16 -4.41 27.92
CA ASP A 182 -0.41 -3.31 28.85
C ASP A 182 0.39 -2.05 28.48
N ASP A 183 0.83 -1.94 27.22
CA ASP A 183 1.57 -0.77 26.74
C ASP A 183 0.65 0.46 26.73
N PRO A 184 0.91 1.50 27.54
CA PRO A 184 0.01 2.64 27.70
C PRO A 184 -0.15 3.45 26.41
N ALA A 185 0.83 3.43 25.49
CA ALA A 185 0.65 4.12 24.22
C ALA A 185 -0.24 3.35 23.22
N TYR A 186 -0.60 2.12 23.55
CA TYR A 186 -1.52 1.28 22.78
C TYR A 186 -2.83 1.01 23.53
N GLU A 187 -3.10 1.78 24.59
CA GLU A 187 -4.38 1.75 25.27
C GLU A 187 -5.49 2.24 24.33
N TYR A 188 -6.57 1.47 24.27
CA TYR A 188 -7.70 1.77 23.41
C TYR A 188 -8.67 2.72 24.12
N PRO A 189 -9.18 3.78 23.46
CA PRO A 189 -8.93 4.19 22.07
C PRO A 189 -7.62 4.97 21.88
N LEU A 190 -7.04 4.90 20.67
CA LEU A 190 -5.81 5.58 20.28
C LEU A 190 -6.07 7.07 19.97
N VAL A 191 -6.21 7.89 21.02
CA VAL A 191 -6.69 9.29 20.90
C VAL A 191 -5.60 10.36 20.90
N ALA A 192 -4.35 10.01 21.24
CA ALA A 192 -3.22 10.94 21.25
C ALA A 192 -2.69 11.28 19.83
N MET A 193 -3.62 11.43 18.86
CA MET A 193 -3.34 11.63 17.45
C MET A 193 -3.66 13.06 16.99
N PRO A 194 -2.67 13.81 16.49
CA PRO A 194 -2.91 15.09 15.81
C PRO A 194 -3.73 14.93 14.52
N GLY A 195 -4.75 15.78 14.35
CA GLY A 195 -5.69 15.78 13.22
C GLY A 195 -7.04 15.13 13.50
N TYR A 196 -7.31 14.71 14.75
CA TYR A 196 -8.50 13.95 15.14
C TYR A 196 -9.10 14.47 16.44
N GLY A 197 -10.38 14.20 16.69
CA GLY A 197 -11.02 14.49 17.98
C GLY A 197 -10.96 15.96 18.41
N GLY A 198 -10.89 16.88 17.45
CA GLY A 198 -10.73 18.33 17.72
C GLY A 198 -9.27 18.82 17.80
N ILE A 199 -8.29 17.91 17.76
CA ILE A 199 -6.86 18.27 17.71
C ILE A 199 -6.50 18.68 16.28
N PRO A 200 -5.97 19.90 16.04
CA PRO A 200 -5.56 20.36 14.72
C PRO A 200 -4.56 19.42 14.04
N PHE A 201 -4.65 19.34 12.72
CA PHE A 201 -3.65 18.65 11.92
C PHE A 201 -2.39 19.51 11.77
N VAL A 202 -1.31 19.07 12.40
CA VAL A 202 0.03 19.69 12.31
C VAL A 202 1.03 18.59 11.96
N ASN A 203 1.44 18.51 10.70
CA ASN A 203 2.34 17.49 10.17
C ASN A 203 3.79 17.62 10.62
N ASP A 204 4.30 18.83 10.80
CA ASP A 204 5.67 19.01 11.31
C ASP A 204 5.78 18.52 12.76
N ARG A 205 6.75 17.63 13.03
CA ARG A 205 6.95 17.04 14.36
C ARG A 205 7.12 18.12 15.43
N THR A 206 8.01 19.08 15.21
CA THR A 206 8.35 20.06 16.25
C THR A 206 7.15 20.93 16.58
N ALA A 207 6.46 21.44 15.55
CA ALA A 207 5.26 22.24 15.73
C ALA A 207 4.11 21.45 16.37
N CYS A 208 3.94 20.17 16.00
CA CYS A 208 2.93 19.30 16.59
C CYS A 208 3.19 19.07 18.08
N GLU A 209 4.42 18.74 18.45
CA GLU A 209 4.76 18.48 19.85
C GLU A 209 4.71 19.75 20.70
N GLN A 210 5.03 20.92 20.14
CA GLN A 210 4.82 22.21 20.82
C GLN A 210 3.33 22.45 21.12
N TYR A 211 2.46 22.24 20.12
CA TYR A 211 1.01 22.37 20.31
C TYR A 211 0.48 21.41 21.38
N LEU A 212 0.90 20.13 21.34
CA LEU A 212 0.45 19.15 22.32
C LEU A 212 0.99 19.45 23.72
N ALA A 213 2.21 19.95 23.86
CA ALA A 213 2.75 20.34 25.18
C ALA A 213 1.92 21.45 25.85
N GLU A 214 1.39 22.38 25.05
CA GLU A 214 0.56 23.49 25.54
C GLU A 214 -0.89 23.08 25.82
N HIS A 215 -1.52 22.34 24.90
CA HIS A 215 -2.97 22.07 24.94
C HIS A 215 -3.35 20.68 25.45
N HIS A 216 -2.44 19.70 25.36
CA HIS A 216 -2.68 18.30 25.70
C HIS A 216 -1.43 17.65 26.35
N PRO A 217 -0.99 18.13 27.53
CA PRO A 217 0.28 17.72 28.13
C PRO A 217 0.38 16.21 28.35
N ASP A 218 -0.72 15.53 28.68
CA ASP A 218 -0.75 14.07 28.84
C ASP A 218 -0.44 13.34 27.52
N TYR A 219 -0.97 13.81 26.39
CA TYR A 219 -0.67 13.26 25.06
C TYR A 219 0.77 13.53 24.66
N PHE A 220 1.28 14.73 24.96
CA PHE A 220 2.68 15.05 24.74
C PHE A 220 3.60 14.08 25.52
N GLN A 221 3.34 13.83 26.80
CA GLN A 221 4.14 12.91 27.62
C GLN A 221 4.08 11.47 27.11
N LEU A 222 2.90 10.97 26.76
CA LEU A 222 2.74 9.65 26.14
C LEU A 222 3.57 9.53 24.86
N ARG A 223 3.57 10.58 24.03
CA ARG A 223 4.31 10.61 22.76
C ARG A 223 5.82 10.75 22.95
N GLN A 224 6.30 11.35 24.03
CA GLN A 224 7.73 11.29 24.35
C GLN A 224 8.19 9.83 24.49
N GLY A 225 7.40 8.99 25.16
CA GLY A 225 7.66 7.55 25.23
C GLY A 225 7.72 6.87 23.85
N LEU A 226 6.93 7.32 22.87
CA LEU A 226 6.99 6.84 21.48
C LEU A 226 8.32 7.21 20.80
N TYR A 227 8.72 8.49 20.84
CA TYR A 227 10.01 8.92 20.29
C TYR A 227 11.19 8.24 20.97
N GLU A 228 11.10 8.01 22.28
CA GLU A 228 12.13 7.29 23.03
C GLU A 228 12.22 5.81 22.70
N ARG A 229 11.24 5.21 22.03
CA ARG A 229 11.24 3.80 21.61
C ARG A 229 11.20 3.56 20.12
N GLU A 230 11.12 4.61 19.31
CA GLU A 230 11.09 4.47 17.86
C GLU A 230 12.36 3.76 17.33
N LEU A 231 12.15 2.98 16.29
CA LEU A 231 13.17 2.29 15.50
C LEU A 231 13.07 2.82 14.08
N HIS A 232 14.19 3.28 13.55
CA HIS A 232 14.29 3.73 12.17
C HIS A 232 14.52 2.49 11.30
N VAL A 233 13.75 2.37 10.24
CA VAL A 233 13.92 1.26 9.29
C VAL A 233 15.25 1.42 8.55
N LYS A 234 16.12 0.40 8.66
CA LYS A 234 17.37 0.30 7.89
C LYS A 234 17.08 -0.41 6.55
N PHE A 235 16.55 0.32 5.58
CA PHE A 235 16.14 -0.25 4.30
C PHE A 235 17.25 -0.22 3.24
N ARG A 236 17.19 -1.20 2.34
CA ARG A 236 17.81 -1.17 1.01
C ARG A 236 16.73 -1.35 -0.06
N MET A 237 17.11 -1.29 -1.34
CA MET A 237 16.16 -1.59 -2.42
C MET A 237 15.51 -2.96 -2.22
N GLY A 238 14.18 -3.00 -2.33
CA GLY A 238 13.38 -4.22 -2.19
C GLY A 238 13.07 -4.60 -0.74
N THR A 239 13.60 -3.87 0.25
CA THR A 239 13.13 -3.98 1.63
C THR A 239 11.66 -3.59 1.68
N VAL A 240 10.86 -4.36 2.41
CA VAL A 240 9.43 -4.13 2.62
C VAL A 240 9.16 -3.96 4.11
N LEU A 241 8.64 -2.79 4.49
CA LEU A 241 8.03 -2.58 5.80
C LEU A 241 6.57 -2.97 5.71
N LEU A 242 6.15 -4.02 6.40
CA LEU A 242 4.74 -4.38 6.59
C LEU A 242 4.30 -3.87 7.96
N TYR A 243 3.20 -3.13 8.05
CA TYR A 243 2.78 -2.50 9.29
C TYR A 243 1.26 -2.39 9.41
N ARG A 244 0.78 -2.23 10.64
CA ARG A 244 -0.64 -2.05 10.92
C ARG A 244 -1.02 -0.58 10.85
N HIS A 245 -2.26 -0.27 10.46
CA HIS A 245 -2.77 1.11 10.49
C HIS A 245 -2.87 1.70 11.90
N ASP A 246 -2.81 0.88 12.95
CA ASP A 246 -2.86 1.28 14.36
C ASP A 246 -1.47 1.23 15.04
N VAL A 247 -0.38 1.02 14.29
CA VAL A 247 0.98 1.17 14.82
C VAL A 247 1.44 2.62 14.73
N TRP A 248 1.98 3.14 15.83
CA TRP A 248 2.59 4.47 15.84
C TRP A 248 3.83 4.50 14.96
N HIS A 249 3.86 5.44 14.03
CA HIS A 249 4.98 5.63 13.12
C HIS A 249 5.05 7.08 12.59
N ARG A 250 6.10 7.37 11.83
CA ARG A 250 6.31 8.64 11.12
C ARG A 250 7.36 8.52 10.03
N GLY A 251 7.27 9.37 9.02
CA GLY A 251 8.33 9.63 8.06
C GLY A 251 9.40 10.56 8.64
N THR A 252 10.66 10.13 8.57
CA THR A 252 11.82 10.92 9.01
C THR A 252 12.41 11.76 7.86
N PRO A 253 13.30 12.72 8.15
CA PRO A 253 13.95 13.53 7.13
C PRO A 253 14.79 12.71 6.15
N VAL A 254 14.68 13.07 4.87
CA VAL A 254 15.58 12.64 3.79
C VAL A 254 16.79 13.57 3.79
N LYS A 255 17.99 13.04 3.51
CA LYS A 255 19.23 13.84 3.43
C LYS A 255 19.06 14.99 2.43
N PRO A 256 19.52 16.21 2.74
CA PRO A 256 19.42 17.33 1.81
C PRO A 256 19.96 16.99 0.42
N GLY A 257 19.19 17.32 -0.63
CA GLY A 257 19.54 17.04 -2.02
C GLY A 257 19.30 15.60 -2.48
N ALA A 258 18.98 14.66 -1.57
CA ALA A 258 18.65 13.29 -1.92
C ALA A 258 17.16 13.11 -2.24
N LEU A 259 16.85 12.04 -2.98
CA LEU A 259 15.51 11.58 -3.29
C LEU A 259 15.33 10.17 -2.73
N ARG A 260 14.28 9.97 -1.94
CA ARG A 260 13.80 8.63 -1.54
C ARG A 260 12.55 8.32 -2.34
N VAL A 261 12.52 7.16 -3.00
CA VAL A 261 11.34 6.66 -3.70
C VAL A 261 10.85 5.39 -3.01
N VAL A 262 9.54 5.29 -2.82
CA VAL A 262 8.89 4.11 -2.25
C VAL A 262 7.59 3.79 -3.01
N ALA A 263 7.15 2.54 -3.00
CA ALA A 263 5.77 2.18 -3.33
C ALA A 263 4.99 1.98 -2.03
N ASN A 264 3.94 2.79 -1.80
CA ASN A 264 3.04 2.64 -0.68
C ASN A 264 1.85 1.79 -1.08
N LEU A 265 1.65 0.69 -0.38
CA LEU A 265 0.59 -0.28 -0.64
C LEU A 265 -0.30 -0.43 0.59
N GLY A 266 -1.55 -0.80 0.35
CA GLY A 266 -2.50 -1.15 1.40
C GLY A 266 -3.39 -2.29 0.93
N TYR A 267 -3.52 -3.31 1.77
CA TYR A 267 -4.43 -4.42 1.58
C TYR A 267 -5.38 -4.53 2.77
N LYS A 268 -6.63 -4.90 2.50
CA LYS A 268 -7.63 -5.17 3.53
C LYS A 268 -8.31 -6.51 3.32
N ARG A 269 -8.97 -7.02 4.36
CA ARG A 269 -9.97 -8.07 4.20
C ARG A 269 -11.16 -7.59 3.36
N ALA A 270 -11.73 -8.49 2.56
CA ALA A 270 -12.85 -8.17 1.68
C ALA A 270 -14.14 -7.82 2.43
N ASP A 271 -14.30 -8.33 3.66
CA ASP A 271 -15.44 -8.09 4.56
C ASP A 271 -15.33 -6.78 5.36
N ALA A 272 -14.14 -6.15 5.41
CA ALA A 272 -13.91 -4.87 6.06
C ALA A 272 -14.42 -3.69 5.19
N HIS A 273 -15.73 -3.60 4.97
CA HIS A 273 -16.35 -2.65 4.05
C HIS A 273 -16.19 -1.17 4.48
N TRP A 274 -15.95 -0.91 5.77
CA TRP A 274 -15.69 0.42 6.35
C TRP A 274 -14.27 0.95 6.12
N VAL A 275 -13.36 0.11 5.63
CA VAL A 275 -12.03 0.53 5.21
C VAL A 275 -12.13 1.02 3.77
N SER A 276 -11.79 2.28 3.54
CA SER A 276 -11.94 2.93 2.24
C SER A 276 -10.82 2.52 1.27
N VAL A 277 -11.12 2.54 -0.02
CA VAL A 277 -10.07 2.54 -1.06
C VAL A 277 -9.48 3.95 -1.09
N TRP A 278 -8.18 4.07 -0.82
CA TRP A 278 -7.48 5.36 -0.72
C TRP A 278 -7.27 6.01 -2.10
N ASN A 279 -7.02 5.20 -3.14
CA ASN A 279 -6.88 5.70 -4.51
C ASN A 279 -8.22 5.98 -5.19
N ARG A 280 -8.19 6.66 -6.34
CA ARG A 280 -9.40 7.07 -7.10
C ARG A 280 -10.24 5.93 -7.71
N GLY A 281 -9.87 4.68 -7.47
CA GLY A 281 -10.56 3.46 -7.90
C GLY A 281 -10.11 2.94 -9.26
N TRP A 282 -10.04 1.61 -9.41
CA TRP A 282 -9.40 0.96 -10.56
C TRP A 282 -10.22 1.07 -11.84
N ALA A 283 -11.54 0.89 -11.74
CA ALA A 283 -12.46 0.99 -12.87
C ALA A 283 -12.47 2.39 -13.49
N LYS A 284 -12.09 3.41 -12.70
CA LYS A 284 -11.92 4.78 -13.19
C LYS A 284 -10.94 4.78 -14.37
N ASN A 285 -9.79 4.10 -14.26
CA ASN A 285 -8.78 4.06 -15.32
C ASN A 285 -9.27 3.52 -16.69
N MET A 286 -10.45 2.91 -16.78
CA MET A 286 -11.06 2.49 -18.05
C MET A 286 -11.60 3.65 -18.90
N TYR A 287 -11.76 4.86 -18.36
CA TYR A 287 -12.44 5.97 -19.06
C TYR A 287 -11.49 7.02 -19.64
N TRP A 288 -10.37 7.34 -18.96
CA TRP A 288 -9.53 8.50 -19.30
C TRP A 288 -8.33 8.20 -20.20
N TYR A 289 -7.96 6.94 -20.37
CA TYR A 289 -6.74 6.57 -21.09
C TYR A 289 -7.06 6.03 -22.48
N SER A 290 -6.34 6.53 -23.47
CA SER A 290 -6.39 6.03 -24.86
C SER A 290 -5.80 4.62 -25.02
N THR A 291 -5.14 4.10 -23.97
CA THR A 291 -4.54 2.76 -23.94
C THR A 291 -5.32 1.88 -22.96
N PRO A 292 -5.72 0.65 -23.35
CA PRO A 292 -6.55 -0.24 -22.52
C PRO A 292 -5.71 -0.96 -21.45
N ILE A 293 -4.98 -0.20 -20.63
CA ILE A 293 -4.00 -0.74 -19.66
C ILE A 293 -4.72 -1.54 -18.58
N MET A 294 -5.80 -0.98 -18.02
CA MET A 294 -6.55 -1.67 -16.97
C MET A 294 -7.25 -2.92 -17.53
N GLU A 295 -7.77 -2.92 -18.76
CA GLU A 295 -8.29 -4.15 -19.39
C GLU A 295 -7.21 -5.20 -19.58
N LYS A 296 -6.00 -4.82 -20.00
CA LYS A 296 -4.86 -5.73 -20.13
C LYS A 296 -4.46 -6.32 -18.78
N ILE A 297 -4.38 -5.51 -17.73
CA ILE A 297 -4.11 -5.98 -16.36
C ILE A 297 -5.17 -7.00 -15.94
N VAL A 298 -6.47 -6.67 -16.09
CA VAL A 298 -7.57 -7.60 -15.73
C VAL A 298 -7.51 -8.90 -16.53
N ALA A 299 -7.21 -8.82 -17.82
CA ALA A 299 -7.16 -9.99 -18.70
C ALA A 299 -6.02 -10.94 -18.36
N ASN A 300 -4.84 -10.40 -18.03
CA ASN A 300 -3.63 -11.19 -17.76
C ASN A 300 -3.47 -11.56 -16.27
N ALA A 301 -4.27 -10.97 -15.38
CA ALA A 301 -4.27 -11.27 -13.96
C ALA A 301 -4.80 -12.68 -13.66
N SER A 302 -4.16 -13.35 -12.69
CA SER A 302 -4.67 -14.59 -12.11
C SER A 302 -6.04 -14.39 -11.45
N VAL A 303 -6.71 -15.49 -11.08
CA VAL A 303 -7.98 -15.40 -10.31
C VAL A 303 -7.77 -14.64 -8.99
N GLU A 304 -6.66 -14.92 -8.31
CA GLU A 304 -6.28 -14.27 -7.05
C GLU A 304 -6.06 -12.75 -7.23
N GLN A 305 -5.32 -12.35 -8.27
CA GLN A 305 -5.08 -10.94 -8.58
C GLN A 305 -6.37 -10.22 -9.01
N ARG A 306 -7.24 -10.88 -9.79
CA ARG A 306 -8.56 -10.33 -10.13
C ARG A 306 -9.42 -10.11 -8.89
N ALA A 307 -9.40 -11.04 -7.94
CA ALA A 307 -10.13 -10.91 -6.67
C ALA A 307 -9.68 -9.70 -5.84
N LEU A 308 -8.38 -9.41 -5.80
CA LEU A 308 -7.85 -8.20 -5.14
C LEU A 308 -8.42 -6.90 -5.71
N LEU A 309 -8.68 -6.87 -7.01
CA LEU A 309 -9.26 -5.73 -7.72
C LEU A 309 -10.78 -5.65 -7.59
N GLY A 310 -11.39 -6.56 -6.84
CA GLY A 310 -12.82 -6.61 -6.59
C GLY A 310 -13.63 -7.43 -7.61
N ILE A 311 -12.98 -8.13 -8.54
CA ILE A 311 -13.67 -9.07 -9.44
C ILE A 311 -14.05 -10.31 -8.62
N PRO A 312 -15.32 -10.76 -8.61
CA PRO A 312 -15.71 -11.90 -7.81
C PRO A 312 -14.94 -13.17 -8.19
N PRO A 313 -14.54 -14.02 -7.24
CA PRO A 313 -13.88 -15.29 -7.56
C PRO A 313 -14.83 -16.27 -8.29
N PRO A 314 -14.29 -17.31 -8.95
CA PRO A 314 -15.08 -18.43 -9.44
C PRO A 314 -16.05 -18.99 -8.39
N GLY A 315 -17.23 -19.43 -8.82
CA GLY A 315 -18.32 -19.90 -7.97
C GLY A 315 -19.20 -18.80 -7.36
N HIS A 316 -18.79 -17.52 -7.42
CA HIS A 316 -19.63 -16.42 -6.96
C HIS A 316 -20.88 -16.25 -7.84
N ARG A 317 -22.04 -15.94 -7.23
CA ARG A 317 -23.35 -15.79 -7.88
C ARG A 317 -23.43 -14.79 -9.05
N TYR A 318 -22.43 -13.93 -9.18
CA TYR A 318 -22.30 -13.01 -10.31
C TYR A 318 -22.01 -13.75 -11.62
N TRP A 319 -21.27 -14.87 -11.54
CA TRP A 319 -20.86 -15.64 -12.69
C TRP A 319 -21.99 -16.56 -13.16
N THR A 320 -22.48 -16.22 -14.34
CA THR A 320 -23.46 -16.96 -15.13
C THR A 320 -22.84 -17.16 -16.51
N PRO A 321 -23.36 -18.08 -17.34
CA PRO A 321 -22.91 -18.19 -18.73
C PRO A 321 -22.94 -16.85 -19.47
N THR A 322 -23.96 -16.02 -19.20
CA THR A 322 -24.12 -14.70 -19.81
C THR A 322 -23.05 -13.72 -19.35
N THR A 323 -22.78 -13.61 -18.04
CA THR A 323 -21.77 -12.67 -17.50
C THR A 323 -20.35 -13.11 -17.82
N ILE A 324 -20.09 -14.41 -17.93
CA ILE A 324 -18.81 -14.95 -18.44
C ILE A 324 -18.63 -14.59 -19.92
N ASN A 325 -19.64 -14.82 -20.77
CA ASN A 325 -19.57 -14.43 -22.19
C ASN A 325 -19.37 -12.92 -22.36
N ALA A 326 -20.01 -12.09 -21.52
CA ALA A 326 -19.80 -10.64 -21.52
C ALA A 326 -18.37 -10.26 -21.10
N ALA A 327 -17.80 -10.94 -20.09
CA ALA A 327 -16.41 -10.74 -19.70
C ALA A 327 -15.44 -11.14 -20.82
N VAL A 328 -15.68 -12.26 -21.51
CA VAL A 328 -14.90 -12.67 -22.69
C VAL A 328 -15.01 -11.64 -23.82
N ALA A 329 -16.21 -11.12 -24.10
CA ALA A 329 -16.39 -10.08 -25.11
C ALA A 329 -15.61 -8.80 -24.79
N ARG A 330 -15.46 -8.46 -23.50
CA ARG A 330 -14.74 -7.27 -23.05
C ARG A 330 -13.23 -7.46 -22.98
N TYR A 331 -12.76 -8.58 -22.42
CA TYR A 331 -11.36 -8.78 -22.04
C TYR A 331 -10.66 -9.87 -22.86
N GLY A 332 -11.38 -10.68 -23.63
CA GLY A 332 -10.84 -11.83 -24.35
C GLY A 332 -9.77 -11.45 -25.39
N VAL A 333 -9.92 -10.28 -26.04
CA VAL A 333 -8.92 -9.76 -26.98
C VAL A 333 -7.55 -9.48 -26.31
N PHE A 334 -7.54 -9.32 -24.99
CA PHE A 334 -6.32 -9.09 -24.20
C PHE A 334 -5.83 -10.33 -23.45
N GLY A 335 -6.43 -11.50 -23.69
CA GLY A 335 -6.00 -12.79 -23.12
C GLY A 335 -6.77 -13.28 -21.90
N PHE A 336 -7.95 -12.72 -21.60
CA PHE A 336 -8.75 -13.18 -20.46
C PHE A 336 -9.13 -14.66 -20.61
N ASP A 337 -8.67 -15.48 -19.66
CA ASP A 337 -9.07 -16.88 -19.55
C ASP A 337 -10.37 -17.03 -18.73
N PRO A 338 -11.48 -17.51 -19.35
CA PRO A 338 -12.74 -17.77 -18.66
C PRO A 338 -12.81 -19.16 -18.03
N ALA A 339 -11.88 -20.08 -18.31
CA ALA A 339 -11.99 -21.48 -17.90
C ALA A 339 -12.20 -21.68 -16.39
N PRO A 340 -11.51 -20.96 -15.48
CA PRO A 340 -11.74 -21.09 -14.05
C PRO A 340 -13.18 -20.75 -13.63
N TYR A 341 -13.82 -19.78 -14.28
CA TYR A 341 -15.19 -19.37 -13.96
C TYR A 341 -16.21 -20.35 -14.53
N ILE A 342 -15.99 -20.85 -15.75
CA ILE A 342 -16.84 -21.86 -16.38
C ILE A 342 -16.86 -23.15 -15.56
N ALA A 343 -15.70 -23.58 -15.06
CA ALA A 343 -15.56 -24.83 -14.29
C ALA A 343 -16.39 -24.86 -12.99
N THR A 344 -16.82 -23.69 -12.50
CA THR A 344 -17.60 -23.55 -11.25
C THR A 344 -19.09 -23.33 -11.48
N LEU A 345 -19.56 -23.35 -12.73
CA LEU A 345 -20.98 -23.20 -13.03
C LEU A 345 -21.78 -24.45 -12.60
N PRO A 346 -23.04 -24.30 -12.14
CA PRO A 346 -23.90 -25.43 -11.82
C PRO A 346 -24.14 -26.35 -13.04
N PRO A 347 -24.31 -27.67 -12.83
CA PRO A 347 -24.65 -28.59 -13.92
C PRO A 347 -25.92 -28.15 -14.68
N GLY A 348 -25.87 -28.21 -16.01
CA GLY A 348 -27.02 -27.86 -16.87
C GLY A 348 -27.14 -26.37 -17.22
N SER A 349 -26.23 -25.51 -16.77
CA SER A 349 -26.21 -24.07 -17.11
C SER A 349 -25.74 -23.76 -18.55
N ALA A 350 -26.02 -24.61 -19.54
CA ALA A 350 -25.60 -24.33 -20.91
C ALA A 350 -26.29 -23.06 -21.45
N SER A 351 -25.50 -22.14 -22.00
CA SER A 351 -26.00 -20.88 -22.57
C SER A 351 -26.87 -21.13 -23.81
N SER A 352 -28.12 -20.66 -23.78
CA SER A 352 -29.01 -20.56 -24.95
C SER A 352 -28.81 -19.28 -25.79
N SER A 353 -27.80 -18.46 -25.51
CA SER A 353 -27.62 -17.17 -26.20
C SER A 353 -26.64 -17.26 -27.39
N LYS A 354 -27.14 -16.96 -28.59
CA LYS A 354 -26.34 -16.67 -29.80
C LYS A 354 -25.32 -15.57 -29.49
N ALA A 355 -24.04 -15.85 -29.69
CA ALA A 355 -22.99 -14.82 -29.60
C ALA A 355 -23.27 -13.66 -30.59
N PRO A 356 -23.09 -12.39 -30.19
CA PRO A 356 -23.12 -11.28 -31.14
C PRO A 356 -21.97 -11.40 -32.13
N ARG A 357 -22.26 -11.20 -33.41
CA ARG A 357 -21.28 -11.19 -34.49
C ARG A 357 -20.29 -10.03 -34.25
N PRO A 358 -18.96 -10.22 -34.38
CA PRO A 358 -18.02 -9.12 -34.22
C PRO A 358 -18.28 -8.05 -35.29
N GLN A 359 -18.60 -6.82 -34.87
CA GLN A 359 -18.58 -5.67 -35.77
C GLN A 359 -17.11 -5.29 -36.00
N GLN A 360 -16.67 -5.35 -37.26
CA GLN A 360 -15.43 -4.71 -37.69
C GLN A 360 -15.58 -3.21 -37.49
N ALA A 361 -14.94 -2.65 -36.48
CA ALA A 361 -14.84 -1.22 -36.31
C ALA A 361 -13.75 -0.68 -37.24
N THR A 362 -14.15 -0.05 -38.34
CA THR A 362 -13.31 0.90 -39.07
C THR A 362 -13.14 2.13 -38.17
N VAL A 363 -11.95 2.31 -37.60
CA VAL A 363 -11.62 3.51 -36.82
C VAL A 363 -11.25 4.61 -37.80
N ASP A 364 -12.15 5.59 -37.97
CA ASP A 364 -11.83 6.85 -38.64
C ASP A 364 -11.12 7.78 -37.63
N VAL A 365 -9.83 7.96 -37.83
CA VAL A 365 -8.95 8.78 -36.98
C VAL A 365 -8.99 10.22 -37.51
N SER A 366 -10.13 10.89 -37.40
CA SER A 366 -10.25 12.28 -37.82
C SER A 366 -11.29 13.08 -37.03
N ALA A 367 -11.14 13.14 -35.70
CA ALA A 367 -11.78 14.20 -34.93
C ALA A 367 -10.91 14.62 -33.73
N PRO A 368 -10.50 15.90 -33.63
CA PRO A 368 -9.88 16.40 -32.41
C PRO A 368 -10.97 16.52 -31.33
N ARG A 369 -10.70 16.01 -30.12
CA ARG A 369 -11.56 16.22 -28.96
C ARG A 369 -11.02 17.38 -28.12
N ALA A 370 -11.93 18.29 -27.78
CA ALA A 370 -11.74 19.43 -26.89
C ALA A 370 -11.55 19.01 -25.42
#